data_AF-A0A084TFF6-F1
#
_entry.id   AF-A0A084TFF6-F1
#
_cell.length_a   1.000
_cell.length_b   1.000
_cell.length_c   1.000
_cell.angle_alpha   90.00
_cell.angle_beta   90.00
_cell.angle_gamma   90.00
#
_symmetry.space_group_name_H-M   'P 1'
#
loop_
_entity.id
_entity.type
_entity.pdbx_description
1 polymer ?
#
loop_
_entity_poly.entity_id
_entity_poly.type
_entity_poly.pdbx_seq_one_letter_code
_entity_poly.pdbx_strand_id
1 'polypeptide(L)' 'MSVFTTAQLLVRYSVLSNDGESPLSARTLHRWREKEGYPDPIRTRPQCVFMGTDVLGWEKGKGYTFLPGHANDEQQTEVH' A
#
# COMPACT_ATOMS: atom_id res chain seq x y z
N MET A 1 7.26 13.79 -4.55
CA MET A 1 7.13 12.72 -3.53
C MET A 1 5.66 12.44 -3.33
N SER A 2 5.21 11.22 -3.60
CA SER A 2 3.82 10.81 -3.37
C SER A 2 3.67 10.34 -1.93
N VAL A 3 2.56 10.68 -1.29
CA VAL A 3 2.24 10.24 0.08
C VAL A 3 0.83 9.67 0.11
N PHE A 4 0.59 8.74 1.02
CA PHE A 4 -0.73 8.17 1.25
C PHE A 4 -1.21 8.50 2.66
N THR A 5 -2.45 8.96 2.76
CA THR A 5 -3.17 9.02 4.04
C THR A 5 -3.76 7.66 4.38
N THR A 6 -4.06 7.43 5.66
CA THR A 6 -4.82 6.23 6.07
C THR A 6 -6.06 6.03 5.19
N ALA A 7 -6.87 7.06 4.99
CA ALA A 7 -8.11 6.96 4.19
C ALA A 7 -7.84 6.49 2.76
N GLN A 8 -6.79 7.01 2.10
CA GLN A 8 -6.41 6.58 0.75
C GLN A 8 -5.96 5.12 0.73
N LEU A 9 -5.23 4.66 1.75
CA LEU A 9 -4.81 3.26 1.86
C LEU A 9 -6.00 2.32 2.07
N LEU A 10 -6.98 2.71 2.90
CA LEU A 10 -8.18 1.90 3.13
C LEU A 10 -9.01 1.70 1.85
N VAL A 11 -9.10 2.74 1.02
CA VAL A 11 -9.73 2.65 -0.31
C VAL A 11 -8.87 1.83 -1.27
N ARG A 12 -7.55 2.06 -1.29
CA ARG A 12 -6.62 1.32 -2.16
C ARG A 12 -6.68 -0.19 -1.93
N TYR A 13 -6.78 -0.61 -0.68
CA TYR A 13 -6.81 -2.02 -0.30
C TYR A 13 -8.22 -2.58 -0.17
N SER A 14 -9.27 -1.83 -0.51
CA SER A 14 -10.65 -2.37 -0.47
C SER A 14 -10.81 -3.59 -1.39
N VAL A 15 -10.06 -3.64 -2.49
CA VAL A 15 -10.00 -4.77 -3.43
C VAL A 15 -9.46 -6.07 -2.81
N LEU A 16 -8.79 -5.98 -1.65
CA LEU A 16 -8.31 -7.14 -0.88
C LEU A 16 -9.33 -7.59 0.18
N SER A 17 -10.43 -6.87 0.35
CA SER A 17 -11.51 -7.22 1.28
C SER A 17 -12.31 -8.40 0.71
N ASN A 18 -12.51 -9.45 1.51
CA ASN A 18 -13.31 -10.63 1.12
C ASN A 18 -14.74 -10.28 0.73
N ASP A 19 -15.29 -9.18 1.26
CA ASP A 19 -16.67 -8.76 1.02
C ASP A 19 -16.80 -7.75 -0.13
N GLY A 20 -15.70 -7.27 -0.73
CA GLY A 20 -15.70 -6.36 -1.89
C GLY A 20 -16.32 -4.96 -1.71
N GLU A 21 -17.20 -4.78 -0.71
CA GLU A 21 -18.03 -3.57 -0.53
C GLU A 21 -17.63 -2.74 0.70
N SER A 22 -16.89 -3.30 1.66
CA SER A 22 -16.45 -2.58 2.86
C SER A 22 -14.98 -2.17 2.78
N PRO A 23 -14.65 -0.86 2.89
CA PRO A 23 -13.27 -0.43 3.00
C PRO A 23 -12.62 -1.08 4.23
N LEU A 24 -11.35 -1.46 4.10
CA LEU A 24 -10.62 -2.01 5.24
C LEU A 24 -10.65 -1.01 6.41
N SER A 25 -10.61 -1.52 7.63
CA SER A 25 -10.53 -0.65 8.81
C SER A 25 -9.09 -0.19 9.06
N ALA A 26 -8.91 0.93 9.77
CA ALA A 26 -7.58 1.36 10.22
C ALA A 26 -6.86 0.30 11.08
N ARG A 27 -7.62 -0.60 11.72
CA ARG A 27 -7.09 -1.75 12.48
C ARG A 27 -6.39 -2.76 11.57
N THR A 28 -6.80 -2.89 10.31
CA THR A 28 -6.14 -3.78 9.35
C THR A 28 -4.72 -3.29 9.06
N LEU A 29 -4.53 -1.98 8.82
CA LEU A 29 -3.21 -1.40 8.63
C LEU A 29 -2.32 -1.57 9.88
N HIS A 30 -2.89 -1.41 11.08
CA HIS A 30 -2.16 -1.69 12.32
C HIS A 30 -1.68 -3.15 12.40
N ARG A 31 -2.58 -4.10 12.09
CA ARG A 31 -2.24 -5.52 12.08
C ARG A 31 -1.16 -5.85 11.06
N TRP A 32 -1.19 -5.26 9.87
CA TRP A 32 -0.14 -5.44 8.87
C TRP A 32 1.19 -4.84 9.31
N ARG A 33 1.19 -3.74 10.06
CA ARG A 33 2.43 -3.22 10.67
C ARG A 33 3.03 -4.23 11.65
N GLU A 34 2.20 -4.76 12.55
CA GLU A 34 2.67 -5.69 13.58
C GLU A 34 3.09 -7.06 13.04
N LYS A 35 2.37 -7.59 12.05
CA LYS A 35 2.53 -8.98 11.59
C LYS A 35 3.24 -9.12 10.25
N GLU A 36 3.18 -8.09 9.41
CA GLU A 36 3.57 -8.17 8.01
C GLU A 36 4.60 -7.11 7.62
N GLY A 37 5.10 -6.34 8.57
CA GLY A 37 6.12 -5.31 8.34
C GLY A 37 5.63 -4.14 7.48
N TYR A 38 4.35 -3.79 7.57
CA TYR A 38 3.81 -2.63 6.86
C TYR A 38 4.54 -1.34 7.29
N PRO A 39 4.74 -0.36 6.38
CA PRO A 39 5.47 0.86 6.68
C PRO A 39 4.92 1.66 7.86
N ASP A 40 5.82 2.33 8.57
CA ASP A 40 5.44 3.30 9.60
C ASP A 40 5.02 4.64 8.98
N PRO A 41 4.06 5.35 9.61
CA PRO A 41 3.66 6.67 9.15
C PRO A 41 4.77 7.70 9.42
N ILE A 42 5.11 8.51 8.42
CA ILE A 42 6.05 9.63 8.53
C ILE A 42 5.49 10.81 9.34
N ARG A 43 4.17 10.88 9.51
CA ARG A 43 3.49 11.84 10.39
C ARG A 43 2.24 11.21 10.98
N THR A 44 1.96 11.43 12.26
CA THR A 44 0.82 10.82 12.97
C THR A 44 -0.25 11.82 13.41
N ARG A 45 0.01 13.13 13.33
CA ARG A 45 -0.95 14.21 13.68
C ARG A 45 -0.89 15.36 12.68
N PRO A 46 -2.02 15.98 12.28
CA PRO A 46 -3.41 15.61 12.60
C PRO A 46 -3.91 14.36 11.86
N GLN A 47 -3.17 13.84 10.88
CA GLN A 47 -3.52 12.65 10.11
C GLN A 47 -2.28 11.77 9.92
N CYS A 48 -2.48 10.46 9.93
CA CYS A 48 -1.43 9.50 9.60
C CYS A 48 -1.11 9.54 8.11
N VAL A 49 0.14 9.83 7.79
CA VAL A 49 0.67 9.92 6.42
C VAL A 49 1.80 8.92 6.26
N PHE A 50 1.80 8.19 5.15
CA PHE A 50 2.78 7.18 4.79
C PHE A 50 3.52 7.61 3.54
N MET A 51 4.82 7.31 3.49
CA MET A 51 5.61 7.60 2.30
C MET A 51 5.20 6.65 1.17
N GLY A 52 4.92 7.21 -0.01
CA GLY A 52 4.45 6.41 -1.15
C GLY A 52 5.47 5.35 -1.59
N THR A 53 6.76 5.66 -1.54
CA THR A 53 7.82 4.72 -1.88
C THR A 53 7.83 3.49 -0.97
N ASP A 54 7.62 3.67 0.33
CA ASP A 54 7.66 2.58 1.30
C ASP A 54 6.42 1.70 1.17
N VAL A 55 5.26 2.32 0.95
CA VAL A 55 4.00 1.63 0.68
C VAL A 55 4.11 0.79 -0.60
N LEU A 56 4.58 1.39 -1.70
CA LEU A 56 4.76 0.67 -2.96
C LEU A 56 5.83 -0.44 -2.84
N GLY A 57 6.91 -0.20 -2.11
CA GLY A 57 7.94 -1.21 -1.84
C GLY A 57 7.38 -2.41 -1.07
N TRP A 58 6.59 -2.17 -0.03
CA TRP A 58 5.89 -3.22 0.72
C TRP A 58 4.90 -3.98 -0.17
N GLU A 59 4.11 -3.26 -0.98
CA GLU A 59 3.17 -3.86 -1.93
C GLU A 59 3.87 -4.76 -2.96
N LYS A 60 5.01 -4.33 -3.51
CA LYS A 60 5.82 -5.14 -4.42
C LYS A 60 6.30 -6.43 -3.74
N GLY A 61 6.74 -6.33 -2.47
CA GLY A 61 7.12 -7.49 -1.65
C GLY A 61 5.96 -8.45 -1.36
N LYS A 62 4.71 -7.96 -1.37
CA LYS A 62 3.49 -8.78 -1.21
C LYS A 62 2.91 -9.30 -2.53
N GLY A 63 3.44 -8.86 -3.67
CA GLY A 63 2.88 -9.17 -4.99
C GLY A 63 1.63 -8.36 -5.34
N TYR A 64 1.37 -7.24 -4.67
CA TYR A 64 0.23 -6.36 -4.93
C TYR A 64 0.49 -5.37 -6.08
N THR A 65 1.22 -5.80 -7.11
CA THR A 65 1.60 -4.99 -8.27
C THR A 65 0.41 -4.65 -9.18
N PHE A 66 -0.73 -5.33 -9.01
CA PHE A 66 -1.97 -5.01 -9.72
C PHE A 66 -2.64 -3.71 -9.20
N LEU A 67 -2.20 -3.17 -8.06
CA LEU A 67 -2.69 -1.90 -7.54
C LEU A 67 -2.13 -0.72 -8.36
N PRO A 68 -2.87 0.39 -8.52
CA PRO A 68 -2.44 1.51 -9.36
C PRO A 68 -1.18 2.17 -8.81
N GLY A 69 -0.27 2.62 -9.68
CA GLY A 69 0.99 3.27 -9.25
C GLY A 69 2.21 2.35 -9.23
N HIS A 70 2.01 1.06 -9.47
CA HIS A 70 3.05 0.14 -9.95
C HIS A 70 3.06 0.20 -11.47
N ALA A 71 3.65 1.25 -12.05
CA ALA A 71 3.82 1.29 -13.51
C ALA A 71 4.77 0.17 -13.93
N ASN A 72 4.34 -0.59 -14.95
CA ASN A 72 4.98 -1.75 -15.57
C ASN A 72 6.52 -1.74 -15.49
N ASP A 73 7.08 -2.60 -14.65
CA ASP A 73 8.45 -3.13 -14.76
C ASP A 73 8.58 -4.14 -15.94
N GLU A 74 7.63 -4.13 -16.88
CA GLU A 74 7.78 -4.80 -18.18
C GLU A 74 8.31 -3.78 -19.18
N GLN A 75 9.62 -3.50 -19.17
CA GLN A 75 10.48 -3.31 -20.36
C GLN A 75 11.96 -3.24 -19.90
N GLN A 76 12.61 -4.40 -19.73
CA GLN A 76 14.03 -4.62 -20.05
C GLN A 76 14.44 -6.09 -19.83
N THR A 77 13.98 -6.96 -20.73
CA THR A 77 14.73 -8.16 -21.12
C THR A 77 14.82 -8.18 -22.65
N GLU A 78 15.42 -7.13 -23.22
CA GLU A 78 16.23 -7.31 -24.43
C GLU A 78 17.62 -7.75 -23.96
N VAL A 79 17.90 -9.05 -24.02
CA VAL A 79 19.28 -9.54 -24.13
C VAL A 79 19.30 -10.79 -25.01
N HIS A 80 19.71 -10.53 -26.27
CA HIS A 80 20.40 -11.39 -27.24
C HIS A 80 19.66 -12.60 -27.85
#